data_AF-B4D6H7-F1
#
_entry.id   AF-B4D6H7-F1
#
_cell.length_a   1.000
_cell.length_b   1.000
_cell.length_c   1.000
_cell.angle_alpha   90.00
_cell.angle_beta   90.00
_cell.angle_gamma   90.00
#
_symmetry.space_group_name_H-M   'P 1'
#
loop_
_entity.id
_entity.type
_entity.pdbx_description
1 polymer ?
#
loop_
_entity_poly.entity_id
_entity_poly.type
_entity_poly.pdbx_seq_one_letter_code
_entity_poly.pdbx_strand_id
1 'polypeptide(L)'
;MWPSVIMCATRVFLFVISSLLGFAIAPTVVSGAEDGWPEGYVIAENSQSPNDRYGVLIPGRETGADLDEDKIVNKLVDLKTHKRLCVIRGAFYFEGQNHHGLKVKWAPDSSWCVVTYEDRYGFGSIALVEIAGTKCIQSDLGGEIQKSMDAVISRESHKVQTEGYGDAFFRQGPGRTVLVRGTAYTNPKAFEDQPTNHARFEGTFDLAAHKWVHSSATGLDDWDSLTEALLDQDEPTEGTDEEKLKWFDDRLNAVYKAVRAVLPAKRFAALKNEQRDWVKQLEAQKSPADKIKLMRPRIAQLRDLLW
;
A
#
# COMPACT_ATOMS: atom_id res chain seq x y z
N MET A 1 38.82 -62.54 56.88
CA MET A 1 37.64 -62.99 56.11
C MET A 1 38.01 -63.05 54.64
N TRP A 2 37.34 -63.90 53.87
CA TRP A 2 37.48 -64.17 52.42
C TRP A 2 36.05 -64.17 51.80
N PRO A 3 35.84 -64.25 50.46
CA PRO A 3 36.77 -64.15 49.32
C PRO A 3 36.75 -62.70 48.76
N SER A 4 36.88 -62.28 47.48
CA SER A 4 37.10 -62.85 46.12
C SER A 4 37.93 -61.80 45.33
N VAL A 5 38.67 -62.02 44.23
CA VAL A 5 38.64 -62.93 43.05
C VAL A 5 37.63 -62.56 41.94
N ILE A 6 38.13 -61.97 40.84
CA ILE A 6 37.91 -62.35 39.42
C ILE A 6 38.85 -61.52 38.51
N MET A 7 39.19 -62.05 37.33
CA MET A 7 40.12 -61.49 36.33
C MET A 7 39.42 -60.96 35.06
N CYS A 8 40.19 -60.31 34.18
CA CYS A 8 40.00 -60.24 32.72
C CYS A 8 38.87 -59.34 32.17
N ALA A 9 38.91 -58.89 30.90
CA ALA A 9 39.95 -59.00 29.86
C ALA A 9 39.95 -57.77 28.93
N THR A 10 41.11 -57.47 28.34
CA THR A 10 41.25 -56.53 27.21
C THR A 10 40.59 -57.09 25.95
N ARG A 11 39.78 -56.29 25.24
CA ARG A 11 39.41 -56.55 23.84
C ARG A 11 39.44 -55.28 23.00
N VAL A 12 40.24 -55.34 21.93
CA VAL A 12 40.20 -54.38 20.82
C VAL A 12 39.01 -54.75 19.91
N PHE A 13 38.31 -53.74 19.40
CA PHE A 13 37.40 -53.88 18.27
C PHE A 13 37.78 -52.90 17.18
N LEU A 14 38.21 -53.41 16.03
CA LEU A 14 38.12 -52.65 14.79
C LEU A 14 36.65 -52.66 14.35
N PHE A 15 36.17 -51.52 13.87
CA PHE A 15 34.97 -51.46 13.04
C PHE A 15 35.35 -50.93 11.67
N VAL A 16 35.31 -51.82 10.67
CA VAL A 16 35.36 -51.46 9.25
C VAL A 16 33.92 -51.42 8.76
N ILE A 17 33.44 -50.25 8.36
CA ILE A 17 32.17 -50.11 7.63
C ILE A 17 32.53 -49.57 6.24
N SER A 18 32.20 -50.34 5.21
CA SER A 18 32.45 -49.98 3.82
C SER A 18 31.16 -49.59 3.13
N SER A 19 31.22 -48.51 2.34
CA SER A 19 30.45 -48.29 1.12
C SER A 19 28.93 -48.53 1.15
N LEU A 20 28.16 -47.44 1.31
CA LEU A 20 26.93 -47.27 0.54
C LEU A 20 26.99 -45.94 -0.22
N LEU A 21 26.93 -46.02 -1.55
CA LEU A 21 26.85 -44.84 -2.43
C LEU A 21 25.44 -44.24 -2.33
N GLY A 22 25.29 -43.21 -1.50
CA GLY A 22 24.13 -42.32 -1.57
C GLY A 22 24.22 -41.42 -2.79
N PHE A 23 23.65 -41.85 -3.92
CA PHE A 23 23.39 -40.96 -5.06
C PHE A 23 22.30 -39.96 -4.65
N ALA A 24 22.72 -38.88 -3.98
CA ALA A 24 21.87 -37.74 -3.70
C ALA A 24 21.61 -37.00 -5.01
N ILE A 25 20.56 -37.42 -5.73
CA ILE A 25 19.97 -36.63 -6.81
C ILE A 25 19.31 -35.42 -6.14
N ALA A 26 20.13 -34.40 -5.88
CA ALA A 26 19.62 -33.07 -5.55
C ALA A 26 18.73 -32.62 -6.72
N PRO A 27 17.47 -32.23 -6.50
CA PRO A 27 16.68 -31.63 -7.56
C PRO A 27 17.38 -30.35 -7.98
N THR A 28 17.99 -30.38 -9.17
CA THR A 28 18.52 -29.17 -9.81
C THR A 28 17.33 -28.27 -10.10
N VAL A 29 17.07 -27.33 -9.19
CA VAL A 29 16.17 -26.20 -9.45
C VAL A 29 16.87 -25.36 -10.51
N VAL A 30 16.63 -25.73 -11.78
CA VAL A 30 17.00 -24.93 -12.93
C VAL A 30 16.13 -23.70 -12.87
N SER A 31 16.60 -22.67 -12.15
CA SER A 31 16.11 -21.32 -12.30
C SER A 31 16.58 -20.81 -13.66
N GLY A 32 15.95 -21.32 -14.72
CA GLY A 32 16.02 -20.70 -16.02
C GLY A 32 15.61 -19.24 -15.84
N ALA A 33 16.49 -18.33 -16.24
CA ALA A 33 15.99 -17.07 -16.73
C ALA A 33 15.28 -17.42 -18.05
N GLU A 34 13.96 -17.35 -18.05
CA GLU A 34 13.23 -17.23 -19.31
C GLU A 34 13.70 -15.89 -19.91
N ASP A 35 14.30 -15.94 -21.10
CA ASP A 35 14.85 -14.74 -21.76
C ASP A 35 13.70 -13.90 -22.34
N GLY A 36 13.08 -13.11 -21.46
CA GLY A 36 11.91 -12.28 -21.77
C GLY A 36 10.79 -12.45 -20.74
N TRP A 37 9.61 -11.96 -21.08
CA TRP A 37 8.40 -12.19 -20.30
C TRP A 37 7.69 -13.47 -20.79
N PRO A 38 6.99 -14.21 -19.92
CA PRO A 38 6.18 -15.34 -20.35
C PRO A 38 5.10 -14.89 -21.34
N GLU A 39 4.72 -15.77 -22.27
CA GLU A 39 3.69 -15.48 -23.26
C GLU A 39 2.38 -15.04 -22.59
N GLY A 40 1.74 -13.99 -23.12
CA GLY A 40 0.52 -13.43 -22.57
C GLY A 40 0.69 -12.56 -21.32
N TYR A 41 1.90 -12.27 -20.83
CA TYR A 41 2.13 -11.33 -19.72
C TYR A 41 2.47 -9.91 -20.20
N VAL A 42 1.97 -8.91 -19.47
CA VAL A 42 2.15 -7.47 -19.75
C VAL A 42 2.68 -6.73 -18.52
N ILE A 43 3.32 -5.58 -18.72
CA ILE A 43 3.64 -4.65 -17.62
C ILE A 43 2.35 -3.88 -17.29
N ALA A 44 1.92 -3.96 -16.03
CA ALA A 44 0.72 -3.28 -15.56
C ALA A 44 0.82 -1.76 -15.78
N GLU A 45 -0.27 -1.15 -16.23
CA GLU A 45 -0.35 0.29 -16.46
C GLU A 45 0.05 1.08 -15.20
N ASN A 46 0.79 2.18 -15.38
CA ASN A 46 1.27 3.06 -14.30
C ASN A 46 2.09 2.37 -13.18
N SER A 47 2.52 1.11 -13.38
CA SER A 47 3.31 0.36 -12.39
C SER A 47 4.82 0.61 -12.43
N GLN A 48 5.29 1.44 -13.37
CA GLN A 48 6.71 1.66 -13.61
C GLN A 48 7.33 2.57 -12.54
N SER A 49 8.56 2.26 -12.14
CA SER A 49 9.32 3.01 -11.14
C SER A 49 9.86 4.35 -11.68
N PRO A 50 10.00 5.41 -10.87
CA PRO A 50 10.55 6.72 -11.28
C PRO A 50 11.92 6.78 -11.96
N ASN A 51 12.66 5.66 -12.08
CA ASN A 51 13.93 5.54 -12.80
C ASN A 51 13.87 4.59 -14.02
N ASP A 52 12.66 4.25 -14.45
CA ASP A 52 12.29 3.36 -15.57
C ASP A 52 12.91 1.95 -15.48
N ARG A 53 13.37 1.52 -14.31
CA ARG A 53 14.08 0.24 -14.14
C ARG A 53 13.17 -0.90 -13.71
N TYR A 54 12.12 -0.62 -12.96
CA TYR A 54 11.27 -1.65 -12.37
C TYR A 54 9.80 -1.45 -12.75
N GLY A 55 9.04 -2.53 -12.75
CA GLY A 55 7.59 -2.53 -12.99
C GLY A 55 6.94 -3.80 -12.45
N VAL A 56 5.61 -3.84 -12.47
CA VAL A 56 4.86 -5.06 -12.11
C VAL A 56 4.40 -5.77 -13.37
N LEU A 57 4.82 -7.02 -13.53
CA LEU A 57 4.42 -7.91 -14.61
C LEU A 57 3.22 -8.74 -14.15
N ILE A 58 2.13 -8.69 -14.92
CA ILE A 58 0.84 -9.35 -14.68
C ILE A 58 0.41 -10.16 -15.92
N PRO A 59 -0.54 -11.10 -15.82
CA PRO A 59 -1.20 -11.63 -17.01
C PRO A 59 -1.94 -10.52 -17.75
N GLY A 60 -1.79 -10.49 -19.07
CA GLY A 60 -2.65 -9.72 -19.98
C GLY A 60 -4.05 -10.30 -20.02
N ARG A 61 -5.01 -9.53 -20.54
CA ARG A 61 -6.45 -9.75 -20.35
C ARG A 61 -6.90 -11.19 -20.63
N GLU A 62 -6.61 -11.69 -21.83
CA GLU A 62 -7.07 -13.02 -22.27
C GLU A 62 -6.41 -14.14 -21.45
N THR A 63 -5.11 -14.02 -21.19
CA THR A 63 -4.34 -14.99 -20.37
C THR A 63 -4.75 -14.97 -18.90
N GLY A 64 -5.26 -13.84 -18.39
CA GLY A 64 -5.79 -13.74 -17.03
C GLY A 64 -7.20 -14.28 -16.87
N ALA A 65 -8.05 -14.11 -17.89
CA ALA A 65 -9.46 -14.53 -17.85
C ALA A 65 -9.66 -16.06 -17.78
N ASP A 66 -8.70 -16.84 -18.30
CA ASP A 66 -8.71 -18.32 -18.28
C ASP A 66 -8.08 -18.93 -17.01
N LEU A 67 -7.65 -18.13 -16.02
CA LEU A 67 -6.98 -18.59 -14.80
C LEU A 67 -7.88 -18.57 -13.56
N ASP A 68 -7.81 -19.63 -12.74
CA ASP A 68 -8.27 -19.57 -11.35
C ASP A 68 -7.46 -18.49 -10.58
N GLU A 69 -8.07 -17.84 -9.60
CA GLU A 69 -7.46 -16.73 -8.85
C GLU A 69 -6.11 -17.09 -8.21
N ASP A 70 -5.97 -18.31 -7.66
CA ASP A 70 -4.73 -18.79 -7.05
C ASP A 70 -3.59 -19.07 -8.07
N LYS A 71 -3.89 -19.01 -9.37
CA LYS A 71 -2.90 -19.10 -10.46
C LYS A 71 -2.50 -17.72 -11.01
N ILE A 72 -3.17 -16.64 -10.61
CA ILE A 72 -2.80 -15.28 -11.03
C ILE A 72 -1.57 -14.83 -10.24
N VAL A 73 -0.39 -14.82 -10.89
CA VAL A 73 0.89 -14.53 -10.22
C VAL A 73 1.47 -13.18 -10.67
N ASN A 74 1.24 -12.14 -9.87
CA ASN A 74 1.85 -10.82 -10.04
C ASN A 74 3.34 -10.85 -9.63
N LYS A 75 4.21 -10.20 -10.42
CA LYS A 75 5.67 -10.30 -10.30
C LYS A 75 6.32 -8.91 -10.35
N LEU A 76 7.24 -8.60 -9.42
CA LEU A 76 8.11 -7.42 -9.59
C LEU A 76 9.29 -7.80 -10.49
N VAL A 77 9.55 -6.98 -11.51
CA VAL A 77 10.58 -7.25 -12.53
C VAL A 77 11.53 -6.07 -12.73
N ASP A 78 12.76 -6.37 -13.15
CA ASP A 78 13.74 -5.43 -13.68
C ASP A 78 13.59 -5.35 -15.20
N LEU A 79 13.06 -4.22 -15.68
CA LEU A 79 12.71 -3.91 -17.06
C LEU A 79 13.94 -3.76 -17.97
N LYS A 80 15.13 -3.53 -17.41
CA LYS A 80 16.37 -3.30 -18.18
C LYS A 80 17.17 -4.59 -18.38
N THR A 81 16.90 -5.63 -17.59
CA THR A 81 17.54 -6.94 -17.66
C THR A 81 16.57 -8.10 -17.94
N HIS A 82 15.28 -7.79 -18.12
CA HIS A 82 14.17 -8.72 -18.32
C HIS A 82 14.08 -9.82 -17.23
N LYS A 83 14.31 -9.46 -15.96
CA LYS A 83 14.42 -10.44 -14.86
C LYS A 83 13.42 -10.22 -13.73
N ARG A 84 12.75 -11.30 -13.32
CA ARG A 84 11.91 -11.34 -12.11
C ARG A 84 12.77 -11.18 -10.86
N LEU A 85 12.44 -10.20 -10.02
CA LEU A 85 13.01 -9.99 -8.69
C LEU A 85 12.25 -10.80 -7.62
N CYS A 86 10.92 -10.80 -7.70
CA CYS A 86 10.06 -11.56 -6.78
C CYS A 86 8.65 -11.79 -7.36
N VAL A 87 7.91 -12.69 -6.69
CA VAL A 87 6.43 -12.75 -6.76
C VAL A 87 5.88 -11.83 -5.67
N ILE A 88 4.83 -11.07 -6.00
CA ILE A 88 4.08 -10.23 -5.07
C ILE A 88 2.93 -11.08 -4.53
N ARG A 89 2.94 -11.40 -3.23
CA ARG A 89 1.94 -12.30 -2.62
C ARG A 89 0.69 -11.52 -2.23
N GLY A 90 -0.49 -12.07 -2.49
CA GLY A 90 -1.79 -11.47 -2.16
C GLY A 90 -2.34 -10.50 -3.22
N ALA A 91 -1.61 -10.26 -4.32
CA ALA A 91 -2.09 -9.50 -5.46
C ALA A 91 -2.39 -10.47 -6.62
N PHE A 92 -3.67 -10.69 -6.87
CA PHE A 92 -4.19 -11.66 -7.84
C PHE A 92 -4.81 -10.93 -9.05
N TYR A 93 -4.16 -9.86 -9.52
CA TYR A 93 -4.68 -9.00 -10.59
C TYR A 93 -4.29 -9.46 -12.00
N PHE A 94 -5.20 -9.35 -12.97
CA PHE A 94 -4.88 -9.37 -14.40
C PHE A 94 -5.43 -8.14 -15.14
N GLU A 95 -4.85 -7.83 -16.29
CA GLU A 95 -5.18 -6.64 -17.08
C GLU A 95 -6.67 -6.54 -17.41
N GLY A 96 -7.34 -5.51 -16.88
CA GLY A 96 -8.76 -5.26 -17.14
C GLY A 96 -9.73 -6.21 -16.42
N GLN A 97 -9.28 -6.91 -15.37
CA GLN A 97 -10.13 -7.75 -14.53
C GLN A 97 -11.30 -6.97 -13.93
N ASN A 98 -12.53 -7.42 -14.19
CA ASN A 98 -13.74 -6.72 -13.76
C ASN A 98 -13.88 -6.69 -12.23
N HIS A 99 -14.25 -5.54 -11.67
CA HIS A 99 -14.34 -5.24 -10.23
C HIS A 99 -13.01 -5.29 -9.45
N HIS A 100 -11.86 -5.46 -10.11
CA HIS A 100 -10.56 -5.48 -9.45
C HIS A 100 -9.61 -4.42 -10.02
N GLY A 101 -8.55 -4.11 -9.28
CA GLY A 101 -7.54 -3.12 -9.66
C GLY A 101 -6.17 -3.42 -9.07
N LEU A 102 -5.15 -2.71 -9.58
CA LEU A 102 -3.79 -2.79 -9.09
C LEU A 102 -3.15 -1.40 -9.11
N LYS A 103 -2.95 -0.81 -7.93
CA LYS A 103 -2.28 0.48 -7.77
C LYS A 103 -0.88 0.28 -7.21
N VAL A 104 0.12 0.96 -7.78
CA VAL A 104 1.53 0.88 -7.36
C VAL A 104 2.05 2.27 -7.01
N LYS A 105 2.36 2.52 -5.73
CA LYS A 105 2.96 3.77 -5.27
C LYS A 105 4.44 3.54 -5.00
N TRP A 106 5.30 4.09 -5.86
CA TRP A 106 6.76 3.98 -5.74
C TRP A 106 7.35 4.99 -4.75
N ALA A 107 8.48 4.60 -4.15
CA ALA A 107 9.43 5.52 -3.55
C ALA A 107 10.04 6.45 -4.63
N PRO A 108 10.30 7.73 -4.34
CA PRO A 108 11.02 8.64 -5.23
C PRO A 108 12.41 8.11 -5.68
N ASP A 109 13.09 7.35 -4.82
CA ASP A 109 14.39 6.72 -5.14
C ASP A 109 14.27 5.36 -5.83
N SER A 110 13.04 4.89 -6.07
CA SER A 110 12.71 3.56 -6.63
C SER A 110 13.24 2.36 -5.83
N SER A 111 13.58 2.53 -4.55
CA SER A 111 14.09 1.43 -3.70
C SER A 111 12.99 0.49 -3.16
N TRP A 112 11.75 0.97 -3.10
CA TRP A 112 10.57 0.19 -2.70
C TRP A 112 9.30 0.72 -3.38
N CYS A 113 8.24 -0.09 -3.36
CA CYS A 113 6.89 0.32 -3.69
C CYS A 113 5.86 -0.25 -2.71
N VAL A 114 4.69 0.37 -2.65
CA VAL A 114 3.48 -0.24 -2.09
C VAL A 114 2.60 -0.66 -3.26
N VAL A 115 2.18 -1.92 -3.26
CA VAL A 115 1.27 -2.51 -4.24
C VAL A 115 -0.05 -2.79 -3.54
N THR A 116 -1.11 -2.11 -3.96
CA THR A 116 -2.48 -2.29 -3.49
C THR A 116 -3.23 -3.12 -4.53
N TYR A 117 -3.70 -4.30 -4.13
CA TYR A 117 -4.66 -5.08 -4.90
C TYR A 117 -6.06 -4.64 -4.49
N GLU A 118 -6.85 -4.20 -5.46
CA GLU A 118 -8.20 -3.67 -5.22
C GLU A 118 -9.24 -4.74 -5.52
N ASP A 119 -10.19 -4.86 -4.60
CA ASP A 119 -11.43 -5.62 -4.73
C ASP A 119 -12.59 -4.62 -4.93
N ARG A 120 -13.79 -5.14 -5.18
CA ARG A 120 -14.99 -4.45 -5.69
C ARG A 120 -15.37 -3.12 -5.01
N TYR A 121 -14.98 -2.93 -3.75
CA TYR A 121 -15.37 -1.77 -2.93
C TYR A 121 -14.22 -1.18 -2.09
N GLY A 122 -13.01 -1.75 -2.15
CA GLY A 122 -11.86 -1.40 -1.30
C GLY A 122 -10.70 -2.36 -1.53
N PHE A 123 -9.59 -2.25 -0.80
CA PHE A 123 -8.44 -3.13 -1.02
C PHE A 123 -8.70 -4.59 -0.59
N GLY A 124 -8.28 -5.54 -1.43
CA GLY A 124 -8.18 -6.96 -1.06
C GLY A 124 -6.84 -7.30 -0.38
N SER A 125 -5.75 -6.60 -0.75
CA SER A 125 -4.48 -6.67 0.00
C SER A 125 -3.59 -5.45 -0.24
N ILE A 126 -2.63 -5.23 0.67
CA ILE A 126 -1.61 -4.18 0.54
C ILE A 126 -0.23 -4.74 0.89
N ALA A 127 0.62 -4.86 -0.12
CA ALA A 127 1.97 -5.37 -0.03
C ALA A 127 2.99 -4.22 -0.16
N LEU A 128 3.81 -4.01 0.87
CA LEU A 128 5.01 -3.19 0.75
C LEU A 128 6.18 -4.07 0.28
N VAL A 129 6.85 -3.68 -0.80
CA VAL A 129 7.88 -4.47 -1.48
C VAL A 129 9.18 -3.65 -1.58
N GLU A 130 10.21 -4.04 -0.83
CA GLU A 130 11.55 -3.44 -0.86
C GLU A 130 12.48 -4.24 -1.77
N ILE A 131 13.30 -3.55 -2.58
CA ILE A 131 14.25 -4.19 -3.51
C ILE A 131 15.57 -4.47 -2.79
N ALA A 132 15.87 -5.76 -2.59
CA ALA A 132 17.06 -6.28 -1.94
C ALA A 132 18.02 -6.90 -2.98
N GLY A 133 18.57 -6.05 -3.86
CA GLY A 133 19.48 -6.46 -4.93
C GLY A 133 18.76 -7.23 -6.04
N THR A 134 18.90 -8.56 -6.06
CA THR A 134 18.23 -9.46 -7.03
C THR A 134 16.99 -10.16 -6.47
N LYS A 135 16.56 -9.78 -5.26
CA LYS A 135 15.37 -10.28 -4.57
C LYS A 135 14.54 -9.11 -4.04
N CYS A 136 13.36 -9.41 -3.50
CA CYS A 136 12.58 -8.45 -2.72
C CYS A 136 12.40 -8.93 -1.27
N ILE A 137 12.10 -7.99 -0.37
CA ILE A 137 11.46 -8.26 0.92
C ILE A 137 10.02 -7.74 0.83
N GLN A 138 9.04 -8.52 1.26
CA GLN A 138 7.63 -8.12 1.26
C GLN A 138 7.07 -8.10 2.69
N SER A 139 6.54 -6.95 3.10
CA SER A 139 5.72 -6.79 4.31
C SER A 139 4.24 -6.69 3.94
N ASP A 140 3.36 -7.25 4.76
CA ASP A 140 1.92 -6.97 4.71
C ASP A 140 1.63 -5.69 5.50
N LEU A 141 0.92 -4.74 4.88
CA LEU A 141 0.36 -3.58 5.56
C LEU A 141 -1.17 -3.71 5.72
N GLY A 142 -1.84 -4.37 4.78
CA GLY A 142 -3.30 -4.44 4.70
C GLY A 142 -3.92 -5.07 5.93
N GLY A 143 -3.32 -6.16 6.44
CA GLY A 143 -3.85 -6.88 7.60
C GLY A 143 -3.95 -6.06 8.90
N GLU A 144 -3.08 -5.08 9.13
CA GLU A 144 -3.17 -4.17 10.29
C GLU A 144 -4.07 -2.96 10.01
N ILE A 145 -4.03 -2.42 8.79
CA ILE A 145 -4.88 -1.30 8.36
C ILE A 145 -6.37 -1.68 8.48
N GLN A 146 -6.74 -2.80 7.86
CA GLN A 146 -8.11 -3.31 7.79
C GLN A 146 -8.67 -3.62 9.19
N LYS A 147 -7.98 -4.52 9.92
CA LYS A 147 -8.28 -4.91 11.30
C LYS A 147 -8.47 -3.72 12.25
N SER A 148 -7.68 -2.65 12.09
CA SER A 148 -7.80 -1.44 12.92
C SER A 148 -9.08 -0.67 12.62
N MET A 149 -9.49 -0.58 11.36
CA MET A 149 -10.72 0.07 10.93
C MET A 149 -11.97 -0.77 11.25
N ASP A 150 -11.90 -2.10 11.12
CA ASP A 150 -13.00 -3.00 11.51
C ASP A 150 -13.28 -2.97 13.01
N ALA A 151 -12.24 -2.81 13.84
CA ALA A 151 -12.37 -2.61 15.29
C ALA A 151 -13.00 -1.25 15.67
N VAL A 152 -12.97 -0.27 14.78
CA VAL A 152 -13.75 0.99 14.89
C VAL A 152 -15.19 0.74 14.45
N ILE A 153 -15.37 0.20 13.25
CA ILE A 153 -16.68 0.03 12.61
C ILE A 153 -17.57 -0.94 13.41
N SER A 154 -17.06 -2.08 13.88
CA SER A 154 -17.80 -3.02 14.75
C SER A 154 -18.19 -2.44 16.12
N ARG A 155 -17.43 -1.46 16.63
CA ARG A 155 -17.75 -0.76 17.89
C ARG A 155 -18.90 0.24 17.68
N GLU A 156 -18.83 0.99 16.58
CA GLU A 156 -19.76 2.09 16.27
C GLU A 156 -21.09 1.60 15.66
N SER A 157 -21.06 0.51 14.88
CA SER A 157 -22.26 -0.18 14.38
C SER A 157 -23.04 -0.94 15.47
N HIS A 158 -22.41 -1.12 16.64
CA HIS A 158 -22.83 -2.01 17.73
C HIS A 158 -23.07 -3.48 17.30
N LYS A 159 -22.49 -3.92 16.18
CA LYS A 159 -22.59 -5.28 15.65
C LYS A 159 -21.22 -5.94 15.63
N VAL A 160 -21.12 -7.12 16.24
CA VAL A 160 -19.93 -7.99 16.19
C VAL A 160 -19.60 -8.32 14.73
N GLN A 161 -18.32 -8.22 14.35
CA GLN A 161 -17.80 -8.56 13.01
C GLN A 161 -18.52 -7.78 11.88
N THR A 162 -18.60 -6.45 12.04
CA THR A 162 -18.87 -5.56 10.91
C THR A 162 -17.55 -5.18 10.26
N GLU A 163 -17.33 -5.70 9.06
CA GLU A 163 -16.19 -5.34 8.21
C GLU A 163 -16.53 -4.09 7.37
N GLY A 164 -15.57 -3.18 7.23
CA GLY A 164 -15.67 -1.99 6.39
C GLY A 164 -14.81 -2.11 5.14
N TYR A 165 -15.26 -1.55 4.03
CA TYR A 165 -14.47 -1.50 2.80
C TYR A 165 -13.45 -0.37 2.92
N GLY A 166 -12.16 -0.72 2.82
CA GLY A 166 -11.04 0.19 3.09
C GLY A 166 -10.35 0.73 1.84
N ASP A 167 -9.98 2.01 1.89
CA ASP A 167 -9.00 2.67 1.03
C ASP A 167 -7.73 2.99 1.83
N ALA A 168 -6.59 3.06 1.16
CA ALA A 168 -5.31 3.39 1.79
C ALA A 168 -4.38 4.24 0.91
N PHE A 169 -3.64 5.13 1.57
CA PHE A 169 -2.85 6.19 0.97
C PHE A 169 -1.44 6.19 1.58
N PHE A 170 -0.42 6.37 0.74
CA PHE A 170 0.98 6.15 1.10
C PHE A 170 1.87 7.33 0.73
N ARG A 171 2.73 7.73 1.67
CA ARG A 171 3.74 8.77 1.49
C ARG A 171 5.06 8.34 2.12
N GLN A 172 6.20 8.65 1.49
CA GLN A 172 7.50 8.48 2.15
C GLN A 172 7.58 9.40 3.39
N GLY A 173 7.88 8.82 4.54
CA GLY A 173 8.13 9.55 5.77
C GLY A 173 9.60 9.91 5.97
N PRO A 174 9.96 10.56 7.10
CA PRO A 174 11.35 10.85 7.43
C PRO A 174 12.18 9.56 7.59
N GLY A 175 13.41 9.57 7.08
CA GLY A 175 14.31 8.42 7.12
C GLY A 175 13.80 7.25 6.26
N ARG A 176 13.82 6.03 6.82
CA ARG A 176 13.31 4.81 6.17
C ARG A 176 11.92 4.44 6.72
N THR A 177 10.97 5.36 6.59
CA THR A 177 9.58 5.13 7.01
C THR A 177 8.58 5.37 5.88
N VAL A 178 7.42 4.72 5.99
CA VAL A 178 6.24 4.99 5.16
C VAL A 178 5.13 5.50 6.08
N LEU A 179 4.65 6.71 5.79
CA LEU A 179 3.45 7.25 6.41
C LEU A 179 2.24 6.65 5.69
N VAL A 180 1.28 6.19 6.49
CA VAL A 180 0.05 5.56 6.00
C VAL A 180 -1.15 6.35 6.52
N ARG A 181 -2.12 6.56 5.63
CA ARG A 181 -3.48 6.94 5.96
C ARG A 181 -4.44 5.94 5.33
N GLY A 182 -5.61 5.79 5.92
CA GLY A 182 -6.69 5.01 5.33
C GLY A 182 -8.04 5.56 5.74
N THR A 183 -9.06 5.22 4.97
CA THR A 183 -10.46 5.50 5.25
C THR A 183 -11.25 4.22 4.99
N ALA A 184 -12.32 3.97 5.74
CA ALA A 184 -13.19 2.82 5.49
C ALA A 184 -14.65 3.17 5.72
N TYR A 185 -15.54 2.42 5.06
CA TYR A 185 -16.98 2.67 5.08
C TYR A 185 -17.80 1.37 5.00
N THR A 186 -19.02 1.37 5.55
CA THR A 186 -20.00 0.29 5.34
C THR A 186 -21.05 0.68 4.30
N ASN A 187 -21.96 -0.24 3.94
CA ASN A 187 -23.09 0.04 3.03
C ASN A 187 -22.70 0.66 1.67
N PRO A 188 -21.81 0.02 0.86
CA PRO A 188 -21.32 0.57 -0.42
C PRO A 188 -22.37 0.59 -1.55
N LYS A 189 -23.62 0.25 -1.24
CA LYS A 189 -24.78 0.34 -2.13
C LYS A 189 -25.78 1.42 -1.69
N ALA A 190 -25.46 2.17 -0.63
CA ALA A 190 -26.28 3.25 -0.07
C ALA A 190 -27.74 2.85 0.19
N PHE A 191 -27.97 1.66 0.74
CA PHE A 191 -29.30 1.22 1.15
C PHE A 191 -29.84 2.11 2.27
N GLU A 192 -31.02 2.72 2.07
CA GLU A 192 -31.60 3.72 2.97
C GLU A 192 -31.90 3.20 4.39
N ASP A 193 -32.11 1.89 4.54
CA ASP A 193 -32.41 1.21 5.79
C ASP A 193 -31.17 0.78 6.59
N GLN A 194 -29.96 1.01 6.07
CA GLN A 194 -28.70 0.50 6.64
C GLN A 194 -27.75 1.63 7.04
N PRO A 195 -27.25 1.64 8.30
CA PRO A 195 -26.32 2.67 8.74
C PRO A 195 -24.97 2.54 8.03
N THR A 196 -24.52 3.64 7.44
CA THR A 196 -23.13 3.82 7.01
C THR A 196 -22.30 4.24 8.21
N ASN A 197 -21.29 3.44 8.54
CA ASN A 197 -20.29 3.72 9.58
C ASN A 197 -18.97 3.97 8.88
N HIS A 198 -18.15 4.90 9.39
CA HIS A 198 -16.86 5.22 8.80
C HIS A 198 -15.72 5.13 9.81
N ALA A 199 -14.55 4.70 9.34
CA ALA A 199 -13.30 4.81 10.08
C ALA A 199 -12.26 5.60 9.28
N ARG A 200 -11.27 6.13 10.00
CA ARG A 200 -9.97 6.54 9.46
C ARG A 200 -8.85 5.77 10.16
N PHE A 201 -7.79 5.48 9.42
CA PHE A 201 -6.54 4.91 9.92
C PHE A 201 -5.40 5.94 9.79
N GLU A 202 -4.53 5.98 10.79
CA GLU A 202 -3.25 6.70 10.73
C GLU A 202 -2.12 5.82 11.27
N GLY A 203 -0.99 5.77 10.55
CA GLY A 203 0.14 4.94 10.95
C GLY A 203 1.48 5.35 10.34
N THR A 204 2.53 4.74 10.86
CA THR A 204 3.90 4.88 10.37
C THR A 204 4.59 3.52 10.44
N PHE A 205 5.04 3.02 9.29
CA PHE A 205 5.76 1.76 9.15
C PHE A 205 7.26 2.05 9.00
N ASP A 206 8.10 1.33 9.77
CA ASP A 206 9.55 1.36 9.66
C ASP A 206 10.01 0.23 8.72
N LEU A 207 10.66 0.62 7.62
CA LEU A 207 11.18 -0.30 6.61
C LEU A 207 12.33 -1.15 7.15
N ALA A 208 13.26 -0.55 7.89
CA ALA A 208 14.46 -1.23 8.37
C ALA A 208 14.17 -2.22 9.52
N ALA A 209 13.08 -2.01 10.26
CA ALA A 209 12.59 -2.90 11.31
C ALA A 209 11.37 -3.74 10.89
N HIS A 210 10.90 -3.62 9.64
CA HIS A 210 9.71 -4.26 9.06
C HIS A 210 8.49 -4.30 10.01
N LYS A 211 8.15 -3.15 10.63
CA LYS A 211 7.09 -3.07 11.64
C LYS A 211 6.41 -1.71 11.69
N TRP A 212 5.19 -1.69 12.22
CA TRP A 212 4.54 -0.46 12.65
C TRP A 212 5.27 0.16 13.84
N VAL A 213 5.64 1.44 13.71
CA VAL A 213 6.11 2.30 14.82
C VAL A 213 4.91 2.78 15.63
N HIS A 214 3.84 3.12 14.92
CA HIS A 214 2.52 3.44 15.44
C HIS A 214 1.46 3.08 14.40
N SER A 215 0.32 2.57 14.88
CA SER A 215 -0.94 2.41 14.16
C SER A 215 -2.07 2.88 15.09
N SER A 216 -3.07 3.57 14.55
CA SER A 216 -4.35 3.81 15.24
C SER A 216 -5.48 4.02 14.24
N ALA A 217 -6.73 3.87 14.72
CA ALA A 217 -7.91 4.18 13.95
C ALA A 217 -9.00 4.83 14.84
N THR A 218 -9.79 5.74 14.25
CA THR A 218 -10.93 6.40 14.90
C THR A 218 -12.14 6.40 13.99
N GLY A 219 -13.33 6.62 14.55
CA GLY A 219 -14.51 6.99 13.75
C GLY A 219 -14.28 8.28 12.95
N LEU A 220 -15.13 8.54 11.97
CA LEU A 220 -15.00 9.66 11.02
C LEU A 220 -16.37 10.23 10.60
N ASP A 221 -16.65 11.48 10.94
CA ASP A 221 -17.91 12.15 10.59
C ASP A 221 -17.97 12.63 9.12
N ASP A 222 -16.82 13.01 8.54
CA ASP A 222 -16.68 13.66 7.23
C ASP A 222 -15.77 12.81 6.33
N TRP A 223 -16.29 11.64 5.91
CA TRP A 223 -15.56 10.66 5.09
C TRP A 223 -15.24 11.19 3.71
N ASP A 224 -16.23 11.75 3.01
CA ASP A 224 -16.07 12.30 1.65
C ASP A 224 -14.89 13.26 1.57
N SER A 225 -14.85 14.27 2.45
CA SER A 225 -13.81 15.30 2.41
C SER A 225 -12.41 14.74 2.70
N LEU A 226 -12.29 13.74 3.59
CA LEU A 226 -10.99 13.14 3.92
C LEU A 226 -10.50 12.23 2.80
N THR A 227 -11.35 11.35 2.26
CA THR A 227 -11.02 10.48 1.12
C THR A 227 -10.62 11.34 -0.09
N GLU A 228 -11.41 12.35 -0.43
CA GLU A 228 -11.07 13.35 -1.46
C GLU A 228 -9.71 13.99 -1.22
N ALA A 229 -9.47 14.54 -0.03
CA ALA A 229 -8.23 15.26 0.27
C ALA A 229 -6.96 14.38 0.26
N LEU A 230 -7.12 13.08 0.56
CA LEU A 230 -6.03 12.11 0.52
C LEU A 230 -5.72 11.63 -0.90
N LEU A 231 -6.70 11.52 -1.80
CA LEU A 231 -6.47 11.19 -3.21
C LEU A 231 -5.45 12.14 -3.88
N ASP A 232 -4.51 11.57 -4.62
CA ASP A 232 -3.67 12.30 -5.56
C ASP A 232 -4.45 12.50 -6.85
N GLN A 233 -5.09 13.67 -6.96
CA GLN A 233 -5.73 14.15 -8.18
C GLN A 233 -4.75 15.07 -8.91
N ASP A 234 -4.53 14.82 -10.20
CA ASP A 234 -3.80 15.72 -11.08
C ASP A 234 -4.55 17.04 -11.28
N GLU A 235 -3.80 18.11 -11.53
CA GLU A 235 -4.39 19.39 -11.89
C GLU A 235 -4.96 19.33 -13.33
N PRO A 236 -6.12 19.95 -13.60
CA PRO A 236 -6.66 20.05 -14.96
C PRO A 236 -5.67 20.74 -15.91
N THR A 237 -5.18 19.99 -16.89
CA THR A 237 -4.30 20.47 -17.97
C THR A 237 -5.08 21.35 -18.96
N GLU A 238 -6.28 20.90 -19.33
CA GLU A 238 -7.22 21.58 -20.24
C GLU A 238 -8.28 22.40 -19.49
N GLY A 239 -9.12 23.14 -20.22
CA GLY A 239 -10.13 24.07 -19.67
C GLY A 239 -9.63 25.51 -19.48
N THR A 240 -10.57 26.43 -19.27
CA THR A 240 -10.30 27.87 -19.05
C THR A 240 -9.74 28.15 -17.65
N ASP A 241 -9.19 29.34 -17.44
CA ASP A 241 -8.70 29.73 -16.11
C ASP A 241 -9.84 29.83 -15.07
N GLU A 242 -11.09 30.06 -15.48
CA GLU A 242 -12.27 30.02 -14.61
C GLU A 242 -12.65 28.59 -14.20
N GLU A 243 -12.63 27.65 -15.15
CA GLU A 243 -12.89 26.22 -14.88
C GLU A 243 -11.82 25.64 -13.95
N LYS A 244 -10.55 25.99 -14.22
CA LYS A 244 -9.40 25.66 -13.36
C LYS A 244 -9.56 26.31 -11.99
N LEU A 245 -9.89 27.60 -11.91
CA LEU A 245 -10.11 28.29 -10.63
C LEU A 245 -11.19 27.61 -9.80
N LYS A 246 -12.29 27.16 -10.41
CA LYS A 246 -13.31 26.38 -9.71
C LYS A 246 -12.75 25.08 -9.14
N TRP A 247 -12.01 24.30 -9.94
CA TRP A 247 -11.35 23.07 -9.45
C TRP A 247 -10.43 23.37 -8.25
N PHE A 248 -9.63 24.43 -8.32
CA PHE A 248 -8.77 24.85 -7.20
C PHE A 248 -9.58 25.26 -5.95
N ASP A 249 -10.75 25.88 -6.10
CA ASP A 249 -11.61 26.24 -4.96
C ASP A 249 -12.30 25.03 -4.32
N ASP A 250 -12.87 24.14 -5.14
CA ASP A 250 -13.45 22.87 -4.66
C ASP A 250 -12.38 22.05 -3.91
N ARG A 251 -11.19 21.90 -4.50
CA ARG A 251 -10.05 21.17 -3.92
C ARG A 251 -9.55 21.82 -2.62
N LEU A 252 -9.43 23.14 -2.58
CA LEU A 252 -9.05 23.88 -1.37
C LEU A 252 -10.04 23.68 -0.23
N ASN A 253 -11.34 23.76 -0.53
CA ASN A 253 -12.39 23.58 0.45
C ASN A 253 -12.47 22.13 0.96
N ALA A 254 -12.33 21.13 0.09
CA ALA A 254 -12.26 19.72 0.48
C ALA A 254 -11.08 19.44 1.42
N VAL A 255 -9.86 19.86 1.05
CA VAL A 255 -8.67 19.68 1.90
C VAL A 255 -8.80 20.43 3.22
N TYR A 256 -9.34 21.66 3.23
CA TYR A 256 -9.55 22.41 4.48
C TYR A 256 -10.59 21.75 5.42
N LYS A 257 -11.63 21.09 4.88
CA LYS A 257 -12.54 20.24 5.68
C LYS A 257 -11.84 19.00 6.24
N ALA A 258 -11.06 18.28 5.43
CA ALA A 258 -10.28 17.12 5.89
C ALA A 258 -9.33 17.50 7.04
N VAL A 259 -8.60 18.61 6.89
CA VAL A 259 -7.70 19.14 7.92
C VAL A 259 -8.46 19.53 9.20
N ARG A 260 -9.71 19.99 9.10
CA ARG A 260 -10.60 20.21 10.25
C ARG A 260 -10.97 18.91 10.96
N ALA A 261 -11.22 17.83 10.22
CA ALA A 261 -11.62 16.55 10.78
C ALA A 261 -10.47 15.83 11.51
N VAL A 262 -9.22 15.97 11.03
CA VAL A 262 -8.06 15.26 11.62
C VAL A 262 -7.26 16.07 12.66
N LEU A 263 -7.22 17.40 12.58
CA LEU A 263 -6.38 18.18 13.50
C LEU A 263 -7.01 18.37 14.89
N PRO A 264 -6.22 18.27 15.99
CA PRO A 264 -6.66 18.65 17.32
C PRO A 264 -7.21 20.09 17.34
N ALA A 265 -8.37 20.29 17.99
CA ALA A 265 -9.13 21.54 17.92
C ALA A 265 -8.31 22.83 18.19
N LYS A 266 -7.32 22.79 19.09
CA LYS A 266 -6.41 23.91 19.36
C LYS A 266 -5.50 24.26 18.17
N ARG A 267 -5.02 23.26 17.42
CA ARG A 267 -4.25 23.47 16.17
C ARG A 267 -5.16 24.01 15.07
N PHE A 268 -6.33 23.40 14.88
CA PHE A 268 -7.28 23.89 13.87
C PHE A 268 -7.76 25.33 14.15
N ALA A 269 -7.93 25.73 15.41
CA ALA A 269 -8.28 27.10 15.77
C ALA A 269 -7.22 28.15 15.35
N ALA A 270 -5.93 27.79 15.38
CA ALA A 270 -4.86 28.64 14.85
C ALA A 270 -4.90 28.70 13.31
N LEU A 271 -4.93 27.53 12.66
CA LEU A 271 -5.02 27.41 11.20
C LEU A 271 -6.23 28.15 10.62
N LYS A 272 -7.37 28.15 11.32
CA LYS A 272 -8.59 28.88 10.93
C LYS A 272 -8.38 30.40 10.87
N ASN A 273 -7.49 30.96 11.68
CA ASN A 273 -7.16 32.38 11.63
C ASN A 273 -6.16 32.64 10.49
N GLU A 274 -5.12 31.81 10.33
CA GLU A 274 -4.23 31.87 9.14
C GLU A 274 -5.01 31.80 7.83
N GLN A 275 -5.99 30.89 7.73
CA GLN A 275 -6.82 30.73 6.55
C GLN A 275 -7.67 31.97 6.27
N ARG A 276 -8.18 32.65 7.30
CA ARG A 276 -8.92 33.92 7.14
C ARG A 276 -8.03 35.05 6.62
N ASP A 277 -6.79 35.13 7.10
CA ASP A 277 -5.85 36.17 6.66
C ASP A 277 -5.24 35.87 5.28
N TRP A 278 -5.13 34.59 4.92
CA TRP A 278 -4.79 34.15 3.56
C TRP A 278 -5.94 34.36 2.55
N VAL A 279 -7.20 34.12 2.93
CA VAL A 279 -8.36 34.39 2.05
C VAL A 279 -8.43 35.86 1.64
N LYS A 280 -8.13 36.81 2.54
CA LYS A 280 -8.03 38.24 2.19
C LYS A 280 -6.99 38.52 1.09
N GLN A 281 -5.89 37.76 1.07
CA GLN A 281 -4.85 37.87 0.04
C GLN A 281 -5.32 37.28 -1.30
N LEU A 282 -6.14 36.23 -1.26
CA LEU A 282 -6.79 35.64 -2.43
C LEU A 282 -7.86 36.57 -3.03
N GLU A 283 -8.71 37.17 -2.17
CA GLU A 283 -9.76 38.12 -2.56
C GLU A 283 -9.19 39.40 -3.19
N ALA A 284 -7.98 39.82 -2.79
CA ALA A 284 -7.28 40.95 -3.39
C ALA A 284 -6.78 40.68 -4.83
N GLN A 285 -6.71 39.42 -5.28
CA GLN A 285 -6.28 39.09 -6.65
C GLN A 285 -7.42 39.28 -7.65
N LYS A 286 -7.10 39.89 -8.79
CA LYS A 286 -8.10 40.25 -9.82
C LYS A 286 -8.23 39.24 -10.96
N SER A 287 -7.19 38.48 -11.27
CA SER A 287 -7.24 37.44 -12.31
C SER A 287 -7.48 36.05 -11.70
N PRO A 288 -8.13 35.12 -12.43
CA PRO A 288 -8.21 33.72 -12.02
C PRO A 288 -6.82 33.05 -11.92
N ALA A 289 -5.92 33.35 -12.85
CA ALA A 289 -4.55 32.82 -12.86
C ALA A 289 -3.73 33.19 -11.60
N ASP A 290 -3.83 34.44 -11.12
CA ASP A 290 -3.16 34.87 -9.88
C ASP A 290 -3.77 34.18 -8.65
N LYS A 291 -5.09 33.92 -8.64
CA LYS A 291 -5.74 33.14 -7.59
C LYS A 291 -5.26 31.70 -7.57
N ILE A 292 -5.26 31.02 -8.72
CA ILE A 292 -4.72 29.65 -8.89
C ILE A 292 -3.28 29.56 -8.36
N LYS A 293 -2.45 30.56 -8.70
CA LYS A 293 -1.05 30.64 -8.27
C LYS A 293 -0.87 30.78 -6.75
N LEU A 294 -1.81 31.41 -6.04
CA LEU A 294 -1.83 31.44 -4.57
C LEU A 294 -2.46 30.17 -3.95
N MET A 295 -3.47 29.58 -4.61
CA MET A 295 -4.20 28.41 -4.12
C MET A 295 -3.32 27.16 -4.13
N ARG A 296 -2.61 26.88 -5.24
CA ARG A 296 -1.71 25.72 -5.40
C ARG A 296 -0.79 25.47 -4.18
N PRO A 297 0.07 26.42 -3.74
CA PRO A 297 0.93 26.19 -2.58
C PRO A 297 0.16 26.10 -1.26
N ARG A 298 -1.00 26.75 -1.12
CA ARG A 298 -1.83 26.62 0.10
C ARG A 298 -2.53 25.26 0.18
N ILE A 299 -2.97 24.70 -0.95
CA ILE A 299 -3.50 23.33 -1.01
C ILE A 299 -2.42 22.32 -0.63
N ALA A 300 -1.19 22.46 -1.16
CA ALA A 300 -0.06 21.62 -0.78
C ALA A 300 0.23 21.71 0.74
N GLN A 301 0.34 22.93 1.28
CA GLN A 301 0.54 23.17 2.71
C GLN A 301 -0.58 22.57 3.58
N LEU A 302 -1.84 22.60 3.12
CA LEU A 302 -2.96 21.99 3.84
C LEU A 302 -2.97 20.46 3.72
N ARG A 303 -2.64 19.88 2.55
CA ARG A 303 -2.48 18.42 2.39
C ARG A 303 -1.34 17.90 3.26
N ASP A 304 -0.25 18.65 3.43
CA ASP A 304 0.84 18.31 4.35
C ASP A 304 0.39 18.17 5.82
N LEU A 305 -0.67 18.87 6.26
CA LEU A 305 -1.23 18.75 7.61
C LEU A 305 -2.07 17.48 7.83
N LEU A 306 -2.27 16.67 6.79
CA LEU A 306 -2.90 15.35 6.90
C LEU A 306 -1.89 14.22 7.23
N TRP A 307 -0.58 14.48 7.08
CA TRP A 307 0.51 13.49 7.13
C TRP A 307 1.34 13.54 8.43
#